data_AF-A0A7L3W8I5-F1
#
_entry.id   AF-A0A7L3W8I5-F1
#
_cell.length_a   1.000
_cell.length_b   1.000
_cell.length_c   1.000
_cell.angle_alpha   90.00
_cell.angle_beta   90.00
_cell.angle_gamma   90.00
#
_symmetry.space_group_name_H-M   'P 1'
#
loop_
_entity.id
_entity.type
_entity.pdbx_description
1 polymer ?
#
loop_
_entity_poly.entity_id
_entity_poly.type
_entity_poly.pdbx_seq_one_letter_code
_entity_poly.pdbx_strand_id
1 'polypeptide(L)'
;MYYYLPHLRENEDAIFPNVIFGQQRTGVSLVMGIPTVKREKQHYLLGTLHSLLYELPEAQKNDCVIIIFVAEVSVSSLHSFPEEIQSGVLEVISPPPSYYPDLSSLKKTFGDSEDRVRWRTKQNLDYSFLMLYAQHKGTFYLQLEDDIIAKPDYIQSIKTFAAEQSQDWMVLEFSQLGFIGKLFKSEDLPLIVEFFLMFYKDKPVDWLIDHLLWVKVCNPEKDA
;
A
#
# COMPACT_ATOMS: atom_id res chain seq x y z
N MET A 1 -5.00 -1.30 -16.52
CA MET A 1 -5.25 -2.55 -15.74
C MET A 1 -5.47 -3.80 -16.61
N TYR A 2 -6.55 -3.93 -17.40
CA TYR A 2 -6.85 -5.15 -18.19
C TYR A 2 -5.81 -5.56 -19.24
N TYR A 3 -4.93 -4.65 -19.66
CA TYR A 3 -3.81 -5.01 -20.53
C TYR A 3 -2.77 -5.87 -19.80
N TYR A 4 -2.48 -5.54 -18.54
CA TYR A 4 -1.50 -6.24 -17.70
C TYR A 4 -2.10 -7.46 -16.98
N LEU A 5 -3.41 -7.42 -16.70
CA LEU A 5 -4.18 -8.46 -16.02
C LEU A 5 -5.39 -8.87 -16.89
N PRO A 6 -5.16 -9.59 -18.02
CA PRO A 6 -6.21 -9.87 -19.00
C PRO A 6 -7.31 -10.81 -18.48
N HIS A 7 -7.02 -11.66 -17.49
CA HIS A 7 -8.01 -12.55 -16.87
C HIS A 7 -9.14 -11.79 -16.16
N LEU A 8 -8.93 -10.53 -15.79
CA LEU A 8 -9.97 -9.68 -15.21
C LEU A 8 -11.07 -9.31 -16.20
N ARG A 9 -10.88 -9.50 -17.51
CA ARG A 9 -11.96 -9.28 -18.50
C ARG A 9 -13.12 -10.28 -18.34
N GLU A 10 -12.84 -11.44 -17.75
CA GLU A 10 -13.85 -12.44 -17.44
C GLU A 10 -14.48 -12.22 -16.05
N ASN A 11 -13.93 -11.30 -15.26
CA ASN A 11 -14.34 -11.00 -13.90
C ASN A 11 -14.22 -9.49 -13.64
N GLU A 12 -15.06 -8.69 -14.30
CA GLU A 12 -14.94 -7.22 -14.26
C GLU A 12 -15.02 -6.65 -12.85
N ASP A 13 -15.80 -7.29 -11.96
CA ASP A 13 -15.94 -6.88 -10.55
C ASP A 13 -14.70 -7.17 -9.69
N ALA A 14 -13.74 -7.97 -10.18
CA ALA A 14 -12.55 -8.38 -9.42
C ALA A 14 -11.57 -7.23 -9.12
N ILE A 15 -11.83 -6.03 -9.68
CA ILE A 15 -11.06 -4.81 -9.40
C ILE A 15 -11.60 -4.03 -8.19
N PHE A 16 -12.79 -4.38 -7.70
CA PHE A 16 -13.39 -3.75 -6.53
C PHE A 16 -13.11 -4.57 -5.27
N PRO A 17 -12.77 -3.94 -4.13
CA PRO A 17 -12.56 -4.66 -2.90
C PRO A 17 -13.85 -5.25 -2.36
N ASN A 18 -13.72 -6.40 -1.70
CA ASN A 18 -14.65 -6.78 -0.67
C ASN A 18 -14.36 -5.90 0.56
N VAL A 19 -15.19 -4.89 0.79
CA VAL A 19 -15.10 -4.07 2.01
C VAL A 19 -15.68 -4.89 3.16
N ILE A 20 -14.81 -5.29 4.08
CA ILE A 20 -15.17 -6.13 5.22
C ILE A 20 -15.69 -5.24 6.35
N PHE A 21 -14.95 -4.17 6.66
CA PHE A 21 -15.29 -3.18 7.68
C PHE A 21 -14.90 -1.78 7.19
N GLY A 22 -15.69 -0.76 7.53
CA GLY A 22 -15.31 0.63 7.29
C GLY A 22 -16.48 1.51 6.86
N GLN A 23 -16.29 2.83 6.97
CA GLN A 23 -17.27 3.85 6.59
C GLN A 23 -17.00 4.46 5.20
N GLN A 24 -16.04 3.91 4.44
CA GLN A 24 -15.61 4.38 3.13
C GLN A 24 -15.30 5.89 3.10
N ARG A 25 -14.60 6.38 4.13
CA ARG A 25 -14.31 7.81 4.27
C ARG A 25 -13.39 8.29 3.14
N THR A 26 -13.62 9.53 2.72
CA THR A 26 -12.86 10.26 1.71
C THR A 26 -12.61 11.70 2.16
N GLY A 27 -11.77 12.43 1.43
CA GLY A 27 -11.46 13.83 1.71
C GLY A 27 -10.50 14.06 2.88
N VAL A 28 -9.75 13.04 3.31
CA VAL A 28 -8.74 13.16 4.36
C VAL A 28 -7.40 13.64 3.80
N SER A 29 -6.52 14.19 4.65
CA SER A 29 -5.18 14.57 4.21
C SER A 29 -4.27 13.36 3.98
N LEU A 30 -4.36 12.32 4.83
CA LEU A 30 -3.44 11.19 4.82
C LEU A 30 -4.16 9.84 4.79
N VAL A 31 -3.85 9.00 3.82
CA VAL A 31 -4.31 7.62 3.73
C VAL A 31 -3.12 6.70 4.00
N MET A 32 -3.25 5.76 4.91
CA MET A 32 -2.21 4.80 5.29
C MET A 32 -2.61 3.40 4.85
N GLY A 33 -1.89 2.82 3.90
CA GLY A 33 -2.15 1.46 3.43
C GLY A 33 -1.28 0.44 4.15
N ILE A 34 -1.89 -0.58 4.77
CA ILE A 34 -1.21 -1.66 5.50
C ILE A 34 -1.67 -3.01 4.94
N PRO A 35 -0.90 -3.65 4.06
CA PRO A 35 -1.13 -5.01 3.63
C PRO A 35 -0.66 -6.00 4.69
N THR A 36 -1.44 -7.04 4.89
CA THR A 36 -1.15 -8.09 5.88
C THR A 36 -0.47 -9.28 5.23
N VAL A 37 0.52 -9.85 5.92
CA VAL A 37 1.21 -11.07 5.49
C VAL A 37 0.91 -12.19 6.48
N LYS A 38 0.51 -13.36 5.98
CA LYS A 38 0.31 -14.53 6.84
C LYS A 38 1.67 -15.04 7.33
N ARG A 39 1.88 -15.00 8.65
CA ARG A 39 3.09 -15.51 9.32
C ARG A 39 2.68 -16.54 10.37
N GLU A 40 3.46 -17.61 10.54
CA GLU A 40 3.07 -18.77 11.38
C GLU A 40 3.05 -18.49 12.89
N LYS A 41 3.80 -17.50 13.38
CA LYS A 41 4.13 -17.41 14.82
C LYS A 41 3.77 -16.09 15.51
N GLN A 42 3.45 -15.03 14.77
CA GLN A 42 3.24 -13.70 15.37
C GLN A 42 2.16 -12.90 14.64
N HIS A 43 1.33 -12.22 15.42
CA HIS A 43 0.30 -11.31 14.95
C HIS A 43 0.77 -9.86 15.13
N TYR A 44 1.69 -9.41 14.27
CA TYR A 44 2.28 -8.07 14.36
C TYR A 44 1.28 -6.92 14.16
N LEU A 45 0.25 -7.17 13.34
CA LEU A 45 -0.75 -6.16 12.96
C LEU A 45 -1.39 -5.46 14.17
N LEU A 46 -1.67 -6.18 15.26
CA LEU A 46 -2.26 -5.59 16.46
C LEU A 46 -1.29 -4.59 17.12
N GLY A 47 -0.01 -4.94 17.21
CA GLY A 47 1.02 -4.06 17.73
C GLY A 47 1.18 -2.80 16.87
N THR A 48 1.19 -2.98 15.55
CA THR A 48 1.23 -1.88 14.58
C THR A 48 0.03 -0.95 14.72
N LEU A 49 -1.19 -1.49 14.76
CA LEU A 49 -2.41 -0.70 14.91
C LEU A 49 -2.47 0.03 16.24
N HIS A 50 -2.13 -0.64 17.34
CA HIS A 50 -2.02 0.02 18.64
C HIS A 50 -1.01 1.16 18.57
N SER A 51 0.17 0.95 18.00
CA SER A 51 1.18 2.00 17.86
C SER A 51 0.74 3.18 17.00
N LEU A 52 0.02 2.93 15.90
CA LEU A 52 -0.45 3.96 14.98
C LEU A 52 -1.59 4.80 15.58
N LEU A 53 -2.45 4.17 16.37
CA LEU A 53 -3.66 4.77 16.96
C LEU A 53 -3.44 5.31 18.38
N TYR A 54 -2.33 4.94 19.03
CA TYR A 54 -1.99 5.34 20.40
C TYR A 54 -1.94 6.86 20.52
N GLU A 55 -2.80 7.39 21.39
CA GLU A 55 -2.89 8.82 21.71
C GLU A 55 -3.05 9.76 20.49
N LEU A 56 -3.59 9.26 19.36
CA LEU A 56 -3.90 10.12 18.21
C LEU A 56 -4.97 11.17 18.59
N PRO A 57 -4.69 12.47 18.39
CA PRO A 57 -5.70 13.52 18.59
C PRO A 57 -6.91 13.33 17.69
N GLU A 58 -8.10 13.71 18.17
CA GLU A 58 -9.36 13.54 17.43
C GLU A 58 -9.33 14.26 16.05
N ALA A 59 -8.70 15.43 15.99
CA ALA A 59 -8.49 16.15 14.72
C ALA A 59 -7.67 15.34 13.72
N GLN A 60 -6.65 14.61 14.16
CA GLN A 60 -5.85 13.73 13.29
C GLN A 60 -6.63 12.47 12.91
N LYS A 61 -7.36 11.86 13.86
CA LYS A 61 -8.25 10.72 13.56
C LYS A 61 -9.32 11.07 12.52
N ASN A 62 -9.78 12.32 12.48
CA ASN A 62 -10.76 12.79 11.50
C ASN A 62 -10.14 13.12 10.13
N ASP A 63 -8.83 13.30 10.05
CA ASP A 63 -8.08 13.75 8.87
C ASP A 63 -7.09 12.68 8.35
N CYS A 64 -7.25 11.42 8.75
CA CYS A 64 -6.50 10.30 8.19
C CYS A 64 -7.34 9.03 8.04
N VAL A 65 -7.03 8.10 7.15
CA VAL A 65 -7.67 6.77 7.11
C VAL A 65 -6.59 5.71 7.07
N ILE A 66 -6.71 4.69 7.92
CA ILE A 66 -5.88 3.49 7.90
C ILE A 66 -6.65 2.39 7.17
N ILE A 67 -6.09 1.85 6.10
CA ILE A 67 -6.69 0.79 5.29
C ILE A 67 -5.87 -0.48 5.50
N ILE A 68 -6.48 -1.46 6.15
CA ILE A 68 -5.91 -2.80 6.28
C ILE A 68 -6.32 -3.62 5.07
N PHE A 69 -5.33 -4.02 4.28
CA PHE A 69 -5.53 -4.92 3.15
C PHE A 69 -5.25 -6.36 3.56
N VAL A 70 -6.30 -7.17 3.52
CA VAL A 70 -6.29 -8.55 3.99
C VAL A 70 -6.37 -9.50 2.80
N ALA A 71 -5.23 -10.05 2.40
CA ALA A 71 -5.19 -11.03 1.32
C ALA A 71 -5.36 -12.47 1.79
N GLU A 72 -4.79 -12.84 2.95
CA GLU A 72 -4.66 -14.25 3.37
C GLU A 72 -4.88 -14.49 4.88
N VAL A 73 -5.11 -13.44 5.66
CA VAL A 73 -5.17 -13.48 7.13
C VAL A 73 -6.63 -13.42 7.61
N SER A 74 -6.94 -14.06 8.74
CA SER A 74 -8.25 -13.90 9.38
C SER A 74 -8.43 -12.48 9.91
N VAL A 75 -9.56 -11.86 9.61
CA VAL A 75 -9.95 -10.54 10.14
C VAL A 75 -10.36 -10.56 11.61
N SER A 76 -10.44 -11.73 12.23
CA SER A 76 -10.95 -11.89 13.60
C SER A 76 -10.21 -11.06 14.65
N SER A 77 -8.91 -10.79 14.44
CA SER A 77 -8.12 -9.95 15.34
C SER A 77 -8.53 -8.48 15.30
N LEU A 78 -9.16 -8.02 14.21
CA LEU A 78 -9.55 -6.61 14.02
C LEU A 78 -10.83 -6.24 14.79
N HIS A 79 -11.55 -7.23 15.35
CA HIS A 79 -12.69 -6.98 16.25
C HIS A 79 -12.29 -6.22 17.53
N SER A 80 -10.99 -6.11 17.83
CA SER A 80 -10.46 -5.33 18.96
C SER A 80 -10.50 -3.81 18.74
N PHE A 81 -10.88 -3.32 17.54
CA PHE A 81 -10.92 -1.88 17.19
C PHE A 81 -12.31 -1.40 16.76
N PRO A 82 -13.38 -1.65 17.55
CA PRO A 82 -14.75 -1.34 17.13
C PRO A 82 -14.99 0.18 17.00
N GLU A 83 -14.40 1.00 17.87
CA GLU A 83 -14.54 2.47 17.84
C GLU A 83 -13.85 3.07 16.61
N GLU A 84 -12.68 2.56 16.23
CA GLU A 84 -11.96 3.01 15.06
C GLU A 84 -12.65 2.62 13.75
N ILE A 85 -13.24 1.42 13.71
CA ILE A 85 -14.07 0.97 12.59
C ILE A 85 -15.34 1.83 12.48
N GLN A 86 -16.00 2.10 13.61
CA GLN A 86 -17.24 2.88 13.64
C GLN A 86 -17.00 4.35 13.25
N SER A 87 -15.92 4.96 13.73
CA SER A 87 -15.53 6.33 13.36
C SER A 87 -15.03 6.46 11.91
N GLY A 88 -14.68 5.34 11.27
CA GLY A 88 -14.18 5.31 9.90
C GLY A 88 -12.70 5.69 9.76
N VAL A 89 -11.95 5.77 10.88
CA VAL A 89 -10.49 5.91 10.82
C VAL A 89 -9.81 4.61 10.43
N LEU A 90 -10.43 3.46 10.70
CA LEU A 90 -9.95 2.15 10.29
C LEU A 90 -10.92 1.51 9.29
N GLU A 91 -10.39 1.13 8.13
CA GLU A 91 -11.07 0.35 7.10
C GLU A 91 -10.34 -0.98 6.86
N VAL A 92 -11.10 -2.00 6.51
CA VAL A 92 -10.58 -3.34 6.24
C VAL A 92 -11.16 -3.83 4.92
N ILE A 93 -10.28 -4.13 3.99
CA ILE A 93 -10.64 -4.61 2.64
C ILE A 93 -9.92 -5.91 2.34
N SER A 94 -10.49 -6.69 1.44
CA SER A 94 -9.80 -7.81 0.79
C SER A 94 -10.02 -7.80 -0.72
N PRO A 95 -9.04 -8.25 -1.51
CA PRO A 95 -9.25 -8.44 -2.93
C PRO A 95 -10.11 -9.70 -3.16
N PRO A 96 -10.99 -9.72 -4.18
CA PRO A 96 -11.61 -10.96 -4.64
C PRO A 96 -10.53 -11.97 -5.08
N PRO A 97 -10.69 -13.28 -4.86
CA PRO A 97 -9.71 -14.28 -5.31
C PRO A 97 -9.43 -14.21 -6.82
N SER A 98 -10.43 -13.84 -7.61
CA SER A 98 -10.33 -13.64 -9.07
C SER A 98 -9.47 -12.44 -9.48
N TYR A 99 -9.09 -11.56 -8.55
CA TYR A 99 -8.14 -10.49 -8.82
C TYR A 99 -6.77 -11.05 -9.25
N TYR A 100 -6.34 -12.14 -8.61
CA TYR A 100 -5.02 -12.71 -8.86
C TYR A 100 -5.01 -13.57 -10.13
N PRO A 101 -4.00 -13.41 -11.01
CA PRO A 101 -3.76 -14.35 -12.09
C PRO A 101 -3.24 -15.68 -11.54
N ASP A 102 -3.12 -16.70 -12.40
CA ASP A 102 -2.37 -17.90 -12.04
C ASP A 102 -0.89 -17.56 -11.78
N LEU A 103 -0.44 -17.82 -10.55
CA LEU A 103 0.93 -17.59 -10.08
C LEU A 103 1.76 -18.90 -10.00
N SER A 104 1.25 -20.02 -10.52
CA SER A 104 1.94 -21.31 -10.47
C SER A 104 3.09 -21.45 -11.47
N SER A 105 3.05 -20.69 -12.57
CA SER A 105 3.96 -20.85 -13.72
C SER A 105 4.95 -19.67 -13.90
N LEU A 106 5.36 -19.03 -12.80
CA LEU A 106 6.24 -17.88 -12.82
C LEU A 106 7.70 -18.25 -13.18
N LYS A 107 8.35 -17.41 -13.99
CA LYS A 107 9.77 -17.57 -14.33
C LYS A 107 10.64 -17.27 -13.11
N LYS A 108 11.54 -18.20 -12.77
CA LYS A 108 12.58 -17.95 -11.76
C LYS A 108 13.54 -16.85 -12.22
N THR A 109 13.81 -15.90 -11.34
CA THR A 109 14.78 -14.83 -11.54
C THR A 109 15.57 -14.62 -10.26
N PHE A 110 16.72 -13.94 -10.36
CA PHE A 110 17.57 -13.55 -9.21
C PHE A 110 18.06 -14.69 -8.31
N GLY A 111 17.98 -15.94 -8.76
CA GLY A 111 18.32 -17.11 -7.95
C GLY A 111 17.27 -17.44 -6.87
N ASP A 112 16.09 -16.83 -6.95
CA ASP A 112 15.01 -17.03 -5.99
C ASP A 112 14.36 -18.41 -6.11
N SER A 113 13.86 -18.92 -4.97
CA SER A 113 12.94 -20.06 -4.94
C SER A 113 11.60 -19.70 -5.60
N GLU A 114 10.81 -20.72 -5.97
CA GLU A 114 9.47 -20.50 -6.53
C GLU A 114 8.56 -19.74 -5.57
N ASP A 115 8.63 -20.10 -4.28
CA ASP A 115 7.87 -19.41 -3.23
C ASP A 115 8.24 -17.93 -3.13
N ARG A 116 9.54 -17.60 -3.21
CA ARG A 116 9.99 -16.21 -3.16
C ARG A 116 9.55 -15.42 -4.39
N VAL A 117 9.63 -16.03 -5.58
CA VAL A 117 9.14 -15.42 -6.84
C VAL A 117 7.63 -15.18 -6.78
N ARG A 118 6.86 -16.17 -6.31
CA ARG A 118 5.41 -16.06 -6.10
C ARG A 118 5.08 -14.96 -5.09
N TRP A 119 5.79 -14.92 -3.96
CA TRP A 119 5.60 -13.92 -2.91
C TRP A 119 5.81 -12.50 -3.43
N ARG A 120 6.96 -12.21 -4.06
CA ARG A 120 7.24 -10.85 -4.58
C ARG A 120 6.30 -10.45 -5.72
N THR A 121 5.86 -11.41 -6.53
CA THR A 121 4.89 -11.16 -7.62
C THR A 121 3.52 -10.82 -7.04
N LYS A 122 3.07 -11.56 -6.02
CA LYS A 122 1.84 -11.28 -5.31
C LYS A 122 1.90 -9.93 -4.58
N GLN A 123 3.02 -9.61 -3.95
CA GLN A 123 3.21 -8.33 -3.25
C GLN A 123 3.02 -7.13 -4.19
N ASN A 124 3.57 -7.18 -5.42
CA ASN A 124 3.31 -6.16 -6.44
C ASN A 124 1.81 -5.97 -6.71
N LEU A 125 1.06 -7.07 -6.80
CA LEU A 125 -0.39 -7.04 -7.05
C LEU A 125 -1.17 -6.52 -5.85
N ASP A 126 -0.78 -6.92 -4.63
CA ASP A 126 -1.39 -6.50 -3.37
C ASP A 126 -1.25 -4.98 -3.19
N TYR A 127 -0.04 -4.44 -3.40
CA TYR A 127 0.23 -3.01 -3.26
C TYR A 127 -0.49 -2.23 -4.36
N SER A 128 -0.48 -2.74 -5.59
CA SER A 128 -1.22 -2.14 -6.71
C SER A 128 -2.71 -2.00 -6.40
N PHE A 129 -3.34 -3.05 -5.86
CA PHE A 129 -4.76 -3.04 -5.51
C PHE A 129 -5.05 -2.02 -4.40
N LEU A 130 -4.26 -2.06 -3.33
CA LEU A 130 -4.41 -1.17 -2.19
C LEU A 130 -4.23 0.30 -2.58
N MET A 131 -3.22 0.61 -3.37
CA MET A 131 -2.95 1.96 -3.87
C MET A 131 -4.11 2.48 -4.73
N LEU A 132 -4.66 1.68 -5.64
CA LEU A 132 -5.81 2.09 -6.45
C LEU A 132 -7.05 2.34 -5.60
N TYR A 133 -7.34 1.49 -4.60
CA TYR A 133 -8.44 1.73 -3.68
C TYR A 133 -8.25 3.01 -2.86
N ALA A 134 -7.02 3.30 -2.45
CA ALA A 134 -6.68 4.48 -1.66
C ALA A 134 -6.72 5.80 -2.44
N GLN A 135 -6.57 5.75 -3.77
CA GLN A 135 -6.40 6.93 -4.65
C GLN A 135 -7.41 8.06 -4.38
N HIS A 136 -8.69 7.74 -4.25
CA HIS A 136 -9.75 8.74 -4.12
C HIS A 136 -10.04 9.15 -2.67
N LYS A 137 -9.30 8.63 -1.70
CA LYS A 137 -9.63 8.81 -0.28
C LYS A 137 -8.99 10.03 0.36
N GLY A 138 -7.84 10.48 -0.13
CA GLY A 138 -7.17 11.63 0.45
C GLY A 138 -6.04 12.22 -0.38
N THR A 139 -5.39 13.26 0.13
CA THR A 139 -4.34 14.01 -0.57
C THR A 139 -3.05 13.19 -0.72
N PHE A 140 -2.63 12.53 0.35
CA PHE A 140 -1.41 11.73 0.37
C PHE A 140 -1.70 10.27 0.70
N TYR A 141 -0.92 9.37 0.11
CA TYR A 141 -0.90 7.95 0.44
C TYR A 141 0.44 7.56 1.02
N LEU A 142 0.43 6.97 2.21
CA LEU A 142 1.59 6.40 2.88
C LEU A 142 1.51 4.88 2.86
N GLN A 143 2.48 4.25 2.22
CA GLN A 143 2.61 2.80 2.25
C GLN A 143 3.29 2.35 3.55
N LEU A 144 2.66 1.43 4.27
CA LEU A 144 3.15 0.83 5.50
C LEU A 144 3.18 -0.71 5.40
N GLU A 145 3.75 -1.37 6.41
CA GLU A 145 3.71 -2.82 6.62
C GLU A 145 3.08 -3.13 7.99
N ASP A 146 2.75 -4.41 8.20
CA ASP A 146 2.01 -4.86 9.39
C ASP A 146 2.88 -5.05 10.64
N ASP A 147 4.18 -4.76 10.58
CA ASP A 147 5.17 -4.96 11.64
C ASP A 147 6.04 -3.72 11.91
N ILE A 148 5.39 -2.57 12.10
CA ILE A 148 6.05 -1.32 12.48
C ILE A 148 5.63 -0.77 13.84
N ILE A 149 6.47 0.12 14.34
CA ILE A 149 6.18 0.99 15.47
C ILE A 149 6.29 2.42 14.97
N ALA A 150 5.19 3.17 15.08
CA ALA A 150 5.14 4.57 14.73
C ALA A 150 5.86 5.42 15.78
N LYS A 151 6.57 6.46 15.33
CA LYS A 151 7.08 7.48 16.24
C LYS A 151 5.94 8.41 16.68
N PRO A 152 6.03 9.01 17.88
CA PRO A 152 5.11 10.08 18.26
C PRO A 152 5.04 11.17 17.20
N ASP A 153 3.85 11.77 17.04
CA ASP A 153 3.60 12.89 16.09
C ASP A 153 3.93 12.60 14.62
N TYR A 154 3.98 11.33 14.20
CA TYR A 154 4.36 10.96 12.84
C TYR A 154 3.46 11.62 11.79
N ILE A 155 2.14 11.72 12.00
CA ILE A 155 1.21 12.35 11.04
C ILE A 155 1.59 13.82 10.84
N GLN A 156 1.80 14.57 11.93
CA GLN A 156 2.16 15.97 11.84
C GLN A 156 3.53 16.15 11.18
N SER A 157 4.50 15.31 11.55
CA SER A 157 5.86 15.34 10.98
C SER A 157 5.84 15.09 9.48
N ILE A 158 5.06 14.10 9.01
CA ILE A 158 4.89 13.79 7.58
C ILE A 158 4.25 14.97 6.85
N LYS A 159 3.14 15.52 7.38
CA LYS A 159 2.43 16.64 6.75
C LYS A 159 3.30 17.90 6.67
N THR A 160 4.02 18.21 7.74
CA THR A 160 4.96 19.35 7.77
C THR A 160 6.08 19.15 6.74
N PHE A 161 6.73 17.98 6.74
CA PHE A 161 7.81 17.70 5.79
C PHE A 161 7.33 17.78 4.34
N ALA A 162 6.15 17.24 4.03
CA ALA A 162 5.57 17.33 2.69
C ALA A 162 5.26 18.78 2.27
N ALA A 163 4.79 19.61 3.20
CA ALA A 163 4.47 21.02 2.94
C ALA A 163 5.73 21.91 2.77
N GLU A 164 6.86 21.51 3.35
CA GLU A 164 8.14 22.22 3.21
C GLU A 164 8.83 21.97 1.86
N GLN A 165 8.37 20.99 1.08
CA GLN A 165 8.96 20.70 -0.22
C GLN A 165 8.62 21.81 -1.23
N SER A 166 9.64 22.52 -1.67
CA SER A 166 9.52 23.62 -2.65
C SER A 166 9.67 23.15 -4.11
N GLN A 167 10.27 21.97 -4.31
CA GLN A 167 10.42 21.34 -5.62
C GLN A 167 9.31 20.33 -5.85
N ASP A 168 9.01 20.06 -7.12
CA ASP A 168 8.13 18.93 -7.45
C ASP A 168 8.81 17.61 -7.06
N TRP A 169 8.04 16.71 -6.47
CA TRP A 169 8.50 15.43 -5.94
C TRP A 169 7.53 14.32 -6.29
N MET A 170 8.07 13.12 -6.50
CA MET A 170 7.29 11.92 -6.79
C MET A 170 7.05 11.05 -5.55
N VAL A 171 8.05 10.95 -4.67
CA VAL A 171 7.97 10.20 -3.42
C VAL A 171 8.76 10.92 -2.33
N LEU A 172 8.25 10.88 -1.10
CA LEU A 172 8.99 11.23 0.11
C LEU A 172 9.16 9.99 0.98
N GLU A 173 10.34 9.80 1.56
CA GLU A 173 10.69 8.58 2.27
C GLU A 173 10.87 8.81 3.77
N PHE A 174 10.22 7.97 4.57
CA PHE A 174 10.25 8.00 6.04
C PHE A 174 10.81 6.71 6.65
N SER A 175 11.31 5.80 5.81
CA SER A 175 12.03 4.58 6.20
C SER A 175 13.18 4.33 5.21
N GLN A 176 14.24 3.72 5.69
CA GLN A 176 15.39 3.28 4.87
C GLN A 176 15.27 1.81 4.43
N LEU A 177 14.25 1.09 4.92
CA LEU A 177 14.06 -0.32 4.65
C LEU A 177 12.97 -0.50 3.59
N GLY A 178 13.29 -1.13 2.45
CA GLY A 178 12.32 -1.56 1.45
C GLY A 178 11.29 -0.50 1.03
N PHE A 179 10.03 -0.94 0.88
CA PHE A 179 8.96 -0.15 0.27
C PHE A 179 8.13 0.63 1.30
N ILE A 180 8.36 0.34 2.57
CA ILE A 180 7.65 0.93 3.68
C ILE A 180 8.04 2.40 3.87
N GLY A 181 7.10 3.19 4.38
CA GLY A 181 7.34 4.60 4.69
C GLY A 181 7.45 5.47 3.44
N LYS A 182 6.98 5.01 2.28
CA LYS A 182 6.93 5.80 1.06
C LYS A 182 5.62 6.57 0.99
N LEU A 183 5.73 7.90 0.94
CA LEU A 183 4.63 8.83 0.80
C LEU A 183 4.53 9.29 -0.66
N PHE A 184 3.33 9.21 -1.20
CA PHE A 184 2.99 9.61 -2.56
C PHE A 184 1.84 10.63 -2.52
N LYS A 185 1.76 11.51 -3.51
CA LYS A 185 0.49 12.22 -3.79
C LYS A 185 -0.50 11.19 -4.31
N SER A 186 -1.72 11.17 -3.78
CA SER A 186 -2.70 10.14 -4.18
C SER A 186 -3.06 10.23 -5.67
N GLU A 187 -2.98 11.43 -6.25
CA GLU A 187 -3.22 11.65 -7.69
C GLU A 187 -2.18 10.96 -8.60
N ASP A 188 -0.97 10.71 -8.10
CA ASP A 188 0.11 10.06 -8.86
C ASP A 188 0.05 8.52 -8.78
N LEU A 189 -0.76 7.96 -7.86
CA LEU A 189 -0.87 6.51 -7.67
C LEU A 189 -1.21 5.74 -8.95
N PRO A 190 -2.12 6.20 -9.85
CA PRO A 190 -2.42 5.46 -11.07
C PRO A 190 -1.19 5.23 -11.95
N LEU A 191 -0.31 6.24 -12.09
CA LEU A 191 0.92 6.12 -12.87
C LEU A 191 1.89 5.11 -12.24
N ILE A 192 2.05 5.17 -10.92
CA ILE A 192 2.94 4.28 -10.18
C ILE A 192 2.43 2.83 -10.28
N VAL A 193 1.13 2.64 -10.09
CA VAL A 193 0.49 1.33 -10.18
C VAL A 193 0.57 0.77 -11.61
N GLU A 194 0.39 1.58 -12.65
CA GLU A 194 0.57 1.11 -14.02
C GLU A 194 1.99 0.58 -14.26
N PHE A 195 3.01 1.24 -13.73
CA PHE A 195 4.39 0.77 -13.81
C PHE A 195 4.60 -0.54 -13.03
N PHE A 196 4.03 -0.65 -11.83
CA PHE A 196 4.09 -1.89 -11.03
C PHE A 196 3.41 -3.05 -11.75
N LEU A 197 2.22 -2.83 -12.31
CA LEU A 197 1.48 -3.83 -13.07
C LEU A 197 2.17 -4.19 -14.39
N MET A 198 2.95 -3.30 -15.00
CA MET A 198 3.73 -3.62 -16.20
C MET A 198 4.79 -4.68 -15.93
N PHE A 199 5.41 -4.65 -14.74
CA PHE A 199 6.59 -5.47 -14.39
C PHE A 199 6.38 -6.36 -13.16
N TYR A 200 5.13 -6.63 -12.77
CA TYR A 200 4.81 -7.31 -11.51
C TYR A 200 5.43 -8.70 -11.39
N LYS A 201 5.73 -9.37 -12.50
CA LYS A 201 6.39 -10.68 -12.54
C LYS A 201 7.93 -10.58 -12.51
N ASP A 202 8.48 -9.45 -12.95
CA ASP A 202 9.89 -9.32 -13.29
C ASP A 202 10.77 -8.95 -12.09
N LYS A 203 10.31 -8.02 -11.25
CA LYS A 203 11.10 -7.46 -10.13
C LYS A 203 10.26 -7.26 -8.87
N PRO A 204 10.86 -7.28 -7.66
CA PRO A 204 10.18 -6.85 -6.44
C PRO A 204 9.82 -5.36 -6.50
N VAL A 205 8.81 -4.95 -5.75
CA VAL A 205 8.24 -3.59 -5.79
C VAL A 205 9.26 -2.49 -5.48
N ASP A 206 10.18 -2.75 -4.55
CA ASP A 206 11.30 -1.86 -4.19
C ASP A 206 12.12 -1.46 -5.41
N TRP A 207 12.46 -2.44 -6.24
CA TRP A 207 13.27 -2.19 -7.42
C TRP A 207 12.45 -1.51 -8.51
N LEU A 208 11.15 -1.79 -8.58
CA LEU A 208 10.26 -1.14 -9.55
C LEU A 208 10.14 0.35 -9.26
N ILE A 209 10.02 0.76 -8.00
CA ILE A 209 9.98 2.20 -7.69
C ILE A 209 11.31 2.88 -7.96
N ASP A 210 12.45 2.25 -7.64
CA ASP A 210 13.77 2.78 -7.98
C ASP A 210 13.94 2.97 -9.49
N HIS A 211 13.49 1.99 -10.28
CA HIS A 211 13.51 2.09 -11.74
C HIS A 211 12.58 3.18 -12.27
N LEU A 212 11.39 3.35 -11.69
CA LEU A 212 10.48 4.43 -12.08
C LEU A 212 11.10 5.80 -11.80
N LEU A 213 11.71 5.98 -10.62
CA LEU A 213 12.40 7.21 -10.25
C LEU A 213 13.59 7.48 -11.17
N TRP A 214 14.38 6.45 -11.49
CA TRP A 214 15.47 6.58 -12.45
C TRP A 214 15.00 7.08 -13.81
N VAL A 215 13.86 6.58 -14.31
CA VAL A 215 13.29 7.01 -15.59
C VAL A 215 12.72 8.43 -15.54
N LYS A 216 12.10 8.81 -14.42
CA LYS A 216 11.30 10.04 -14.32
C LYS A 216 12.09 11.25 -13.80
N VAL A 217 13.12 11.02 -12.99
CA VAL A 217 13.83 12.06 -12.24
C VAL A 217 15.29 12.15 -12.67
N CYS A 218 15.96 11.02 -12.93
CA CYS A 218 17.34 11.04 -13.38
C CYS A 218 17.43 11.43 -14.86
N ASN A 219 18.37 12.31 -15.19
CA ASN A 219 18.65 12.74 -16.57
C ASN A 219 20.00 12.16 -17.01
N PRO A 220 20.08 10.88 -17.40
CA PRO A 220 21.35 10.28 -17.83
C PRO A 220 21.98 10.98 -19.06
N GLU A 221 21.19 11.74 -19.82
CA GLU A 221 21.69 12.53 -20.96
C GLU A 221 22.34 13.86 -20.57
N LYS A 222 22.21 14.32 -19.32
CA LYS A 222 22.85 15.56 -18.86
C LYS A 222 24.30 15.38 -18.42
N ASP A 223 24.75 14.13 -18.29
CA ASP A 223 26.11 13.76 -17.92
C ASP A 223 26.89 13.14 -19.11
N ALA A 224 26.42 13.33 -20.34
CA ALA A 224 27.06 12.89 -21.59
C ALA A 224 27.74 14.03 -22.36
#